data_AF-A0A1Z5SMA0-F1
#
_entry.id   AF-A0A1Z5SMA0-F1
#
_cell.length_a   1.000
_cell.length_b   1.000
_cell.length_c   1.000
_cell.angle_alpha   90.00
_cell.angle_beta   90.00
_cell.angle_gamma   90.00
#
_symmetry.space_group_name_H-M   'P 1'
#
loop_
_entity.id
_entity.type
_entity.pdbx_description
1 polymer ?
#
loop_
_entity_poly.entity_id
_entity_poly.type
_entity_poly.pdbx_seq_one_letter_code
_entity_poly.pdbx_strand_id
1 'polypeptide(L)'
;MPYRCILSLRPLSWPVIFYAGFSYGSYLIWFNVLNATASLILGGAPYNFSSSMVGLSYLSCLLGVIAAALYTGYFSDWMALKLARRNNGIFEPEHRLWGFALPTLVLPASLILWGVGAAHGVHWFGLIVAMFGTAFCNTAGITLSVNYLVDSYHEISGDGMTTVMLIRNTMSFAIGYAITPWVDDLGYEGCFISAAFVGLAIGAVFLLMTWRGKHLREMHRTRCWDLVQRHIDMAINILVGNDDGFGSAQMIETVRLLRESGHNVVAVAPVDNQSGMGGRSVFSDLPELATASEYDIVPAGSPALGRAPFIDGVWYYNGTPAACAFVGLDYVLPNFANFTTPDLVVAGPNYGDNLGAFLYTLSGTAGYTYSSVGRGIPAIAFSGGNGEQRSYSWINETTESGYPDPATIQAQLAVDVVNTLVNNTTPGQPLLPQGYGLSVNTPYITSLSNDSCVSPPFVQTRLTGGAITDIAAYNETTQTFHYEPIVPEGGINACINGDCSLPGETEVVEDGCYGSVSVFTVDYSAPLGEATTNIRQRLTPLVSFQDGGNETDTDASATSSSSAAAGSTSTAGGYGWGGKGSKHFGNGWGKGPQHGPPSRHHWNPRYVN
;
A
#
# COMPACT_ATOMS: atom_id res chain seq x y z
N MET A 1 11.63 -6.63 -7.56
CA MET A 1 12.61 -6.33 -6.48
C MET A 1 14.00 -5.82 -6.92
N PRO A 2 14.79 -6.46 -7.82
CA PRO A 2 16.21 -6.08 -7.97
C PRO A 2 16.44 -4.68 -8.55
N TYR A 3 15.49 -4.18 -9.36
CA TYR A 3 15.61 -2.86 -9.99
C TYR A 3 15.64 -1.71 -8.98
N ARG A 4 14.81 -1.73 -7.93
CA ARG A 4 14.79 -0.69 -6.89
C ARG A 4 16.06 -0.72 -6.03
N CYS A 5 16.51 -1.90 -5.59
CA CYS A 5 17.77 -2.00 -4.85
C CYS A 5 18.95 -1.44 -5.66
N ILE A 6 19.00 -1.71 -6.97
CA ILE A 6 20.03 -1.16 -7.86
C ILE A 6 19.84 0.36 -8.05
N LEU A 7 18.60 0.84 -8.10
CA LEU A 7 18.29 2.27 -8.21
C LEU A 7 18.75 3.04 -6.96
N SER A 8 18.45 2.52 -5.77
CA SER A 8 18.85 3.09 -4.48
C SER A 8 20.36 3.01 -4.22
N LEU A 9 21.13 2.23 -5.02
CA LEU A 9 22.59 2.23 -5.00
C LEU A 9 23.23 3.30 -5.91
N ARG A 10 22.51 3.86 -6.88
CA ARG A 10 23.03 4.93 -7.76
C ARG A 10 23.40 6.22 -7.00
N PRO A 11 22.63 6.68 -6.00
CA PRO A 11 22.95 7.84 -5.19
C PRO A 11 24.27 7.73 -4.41
N LEU A 12 24.83 6.52 -4.25
CA LEU A 12 26.14 6.30 -3.60
C LEU A 12 27.27 7.09 -4.27
N SER A 13 27.19 7.26 -5.58
CA SER A 13 28.19 8.01 -6.36
C SER A 13 28.06 9.54 -6.21
N TRP A 14 27.03 10.03 -5.53
CA TRP A 14 26.74 11.46 -5.46
C TRP A 14 27.41 12.08 -4.22
N PRO A 15 28.31 13.06 -4.39
CA PRO A 15 29.14 13.56 -3.30
C PRO A 15 28.38 14.09 -2.08
N VAL A 16 27.21 14.69 -2.29
CA VAL A 16 26.36 15.25 -1.22
C VAL A 16 25.72 14.15 -0.37
N ILE A 17 25.22 13.08 -1.00
CA ILE A 17 24.60 11.94 -0.32
C ILE A 17 25.67 11.09 0.37
N PHE A 18 26.80 10.87 -0.31
CA PHE A 18 27.95 10.21 0.27
C PHE A 18 28.47 10.97 1.50
N TYR A 19 28.58 12.30 1.44
CA TYR A 19 28.97 13.11 2.58
C TYR A 19 27.97 12.99 3.75
N ALA A 20 26.66 13.03 3.49
CA ALA A 20 25.66 12.85 4.54
C ALA A 20 25.82 11.49 5.24
N GLY A 21 26.07 10.42 4.47
CA GLY A 21 26.33 9.07 5.00
C GLY A 21 27.63 8.97 5.78
N PHE A 22 28.71 9.54 5.22
CA PHE A 22 30.03 9.56 5.84
C PHE A 22 30.03 10.36 7.15
N SER A 23 29.41 11.54 7.16
CA SER A 23 29.26 12.39 8.34
C SER A 23 28.44 11.67 9.42
N TYR A 24 27.28 11.11 9.05
CA TYR A 24 26.46 10.29 9.96
C TYR A 24 27.31 9.19 10.60
N GLY A 25 27.93 8.35 9.76
CA GLY A 25 28.74 7.21 10.22
C GLY A 25 29.89 7.64 11.12
N SER A 26 30.55 8.75 10.80
CA SER A 26 31.67 9.26 11.59
C SER A 26 31.26 9.66 13.01
N TYR A 27 30.16 10.40 13.17
CA TYR A 27 29.69 10.79 14.50
C TYR A 27 29.22 9.58 15.34
N LEU A 28 28.67 8.56 14.67
CA LEU A 28 28.30 7.30 15.31
C LEU A 28 29.52 6.49 15.76
N ILE A 29 30.59 6.45 14.96
CA ILE A 29 31.85 5.77 15.31
C ILE A 29 32.39 6.26 16.65
N TRP A 30 32.42 7.58 16.89
CA TRP A 30 32.97 8.12 18.12
C TRP A 30 32.21 7.70 19.37
N PHE A 31 30.88 7.58 19.25
CA PHE A 31 30.06 7.02 20.32
C PHE A 31 30.31 5.52 20.51
N ASN A 32 30.53 4.75 19.43
CA ASN A 32 30.89 3.34 19.53
C ASN A 32 32.23 3.12 20.23
N VAL A 33 33.24 3.96 19.94
CA VAL A 33 34.55 3.93 20.62
C VAL A 33 34.38 4.20 22.12
N LEU A 34 33.57 5.20 22.48
CA LEU A 34 33.26 5.50 23.87
C LEU A 34 32.56 4.31 24.55
N ASN A 35 31.54 3.74 23.91
CA ASN A 35 30.76 2.63 24.46
C ASN A 35 31.63 1.38 24.68
N ALA A 36 32.48 1.05 23.71
CA ALA A 36 33.41 -0.08 23.79
C ALA A 36 34.46 0.08 24.92
N THR A 37 34.86 1.31 25.23
CA THR A 37 35.91 1.59 26.23
C THR A 37 35.36 1.93 27.62
N ALA A 38 34.07 2.24 27.76
CA ALA A 38 33.45 2.66 29.02
C ALA A 38 33.63 1.67 30.17
N SER A 39 33.34 0.39 29.93
CA SER A 39 33.49 -0.65 30.95
C SER A 39 34.96 -0.88 31.33
N LEU A 40 35.88 -0.76 30.36
CA LEU A 40 37.31 -0.95 30.59
C LEU A 40 37.91 0.21 31.39
N ILE A 41 37.55 1.45 31.05
CA ILE A 41 38.08 2.67 31.68
C ILE A 41 37.47 2.87 33.08
N LEU A 42 36.14 2.87 33.19
CA LEU A 42 35.46 3.17 34.46
C LEU A 42 35.52 1.99 35.44
N GLY A 43 35.53 0.75 34.94
CA GLY A 43 35.67 -0.45 35.76
C GLY A 43 37.11 -0.70 36.21
N GLY A 44 38.10 -0.19 35.49
CA GLY A 44 39.52 -0.29 35.84
C GLY A 44 39.97 0.70 36.91
N ALA A 45 41.18 0.49 37.46
CA ALA A 45 41.81 1.47 38.34
C ALA A 45 42.14 2.76 37.55
N PRO A 46 41.98 3.97 38.12
CA PRO A 46 41.71 4.29 39.54
C PRO A 46 40.23 4.35 39.94
N TYR A 47 39.28 4.18 39.01
CA TYR A 47 37.85 4.46 39.25
C TYR A 47 37.09 3.30 39.88
N ASN A 48 37.38 2.06 39.47
CA ASN A 48 36.81 0.83 40.02
C ASN A 48 35.27 0.85 40.17
N PHE A 49 34.55 1.42 39.20
CA PHE A 49 33.10 1.44 39.22
C PHE A 49 32.53 0.03 39.08
N SER A 50 31.51 -0.31 39.88
CA SER A 50 30.72 -1.51 39.66
C SER A 50 29.98 -1.44 38.32
N SER A 51 29.60 -2.58 37.74
CA SER A 51 28.86 -2.61 36.47
C SER A 51 27.57 -1.77 36.50
N SER A 52 26.90 -1.69 37.66
CA SER A 52 25.74 -0.82 37.87
C SER A 52 26.08 0.68 37.80
N MET A 53 27.23 1.10 38.33
CA MET A 53 27.71 2.48 38.28
C MET A 53 28.19 2.87 36.89
N VAL A 54 28.82 1.94 36.15
CA VAL A 54 29.11 2.12 34.72
C VAL A 54 27.80 2.28 33.94
N GLY A 55 26.77 1.47 34.22
CA GLY A 55 25.44 1.67 33.64
C GLY A 55 24.84 3.04 33.96
N LEU A 56 24.93 3.50 35.21
CA LEU A 56 24.42 4.81 35.64
C LEU A 56 25.12 5.99 34.95
N SER A 57 26.40 5.84 34.57
CA SER A 57 27.16 6.88 33.85
C SER A 57 26.51 7.30 32.52
N TYR A 58 25.75 6.40 31.88
CA TYR A 58 25.00 6.68 30.65
C TYR A 58 23.85 7.67 30.82
N LEU A 59 23.46 8.02 32.05
CA LEU A 59 22.54 9.13 32.29
C LEU A 59 23.09 10.45 31.72
N SER A 60 24.42 10.61 31.73
CA SER A 60 25.08 11.75 31.07
C SER A 60 24.90 11.74 29.55
N CYS A 61 24.94 10.55 28.92
CA CYS A 61 24.66 10.40 27.51
C CYS A 61 23.21 10.78 27.18
N LEU A 62 22.24 10.36 28.01
CA LEU A 62 20.83 10.75 27.86
C LEU A 62 20.66 12.28 27.90
N LEU A 63 21.28 12.95 28.87
CA LEU A 63 21.26 14.41 28.96
C LEU A 63 21.92 15.07 27.73
N GLY A 64 23.01 14.50 27.24
CA GLY A 64 23.69 14.95 26.02
C GLY A 64 22.80 14.85 24.79
N VAL A 65 22.06 13.74 24.65
CA VAL A 65 21.09 13.52 23.57
C VAL A 65 19.95 14.54 23.64
N ILE A 66 19.39 14.80 24.82
CA ILE A 66 18.33 15.82 25.01
C ILE A 66 18.83 17.21 24.63
N ALA A 67 20.02 17.59 25.08
CA ALA A 67 20.62 18.88 24.75
C ALA A 67 20.88 19.01 23.24
N ALA A 68 21.33 17.93 22.59
CA ALA A 68 21.54 17.90 21.15
C ALA A 68 20.22 18.01 20.37
N ALA A 69 19.16 17.32 20.80
CA ALA A 69 17.85 17.41 20.17
C ALA A 69 17.30 18.84 20.21
N LEU A 70 17.44 19.54 21.34
CA LEU A 70 17.08 20.96 21.47
C LEU A 70 17.93 21.86 20.57
N TYR A 71 19.24 21.58 20.49
CA TYR A 71 20.16 22.31 19.63
C TYR A 71 19.83 22.14 18.14
N THR A 72 19.68 20.90 17.66
CA THR A 72 19.41 20.64 16.24
C THR A 72 17.97 20.94 15.85
N GLY A 73 17.01 20.90 16.78
CA GLY A 73 15.63 21.29 16.50
C GLY A 73 15.47 22.82 16.41
N TYR A 74 15.85 23.55 17.45
CA TYR A 74 15.54 24.99 17.51
C TYR A 74 16.66 25.87 16.91
N PHE A 75 17.91 25.64 17.32
CA PHE A 75 19.02 26.53 16.93
C PHE A 75 19.42 26.36 15.47
N SER A 76 19.48 25.10 14.99
CA SER A 76 19.80 24.82 13.59
C SER A 76 18.82 25.49 12.63
N ASP A 77 17.51 25.37 12.88
CA ASP A 77 16.46 25.96 12.03
C ASP A 77 16.49 27.49 12.10
N TRP A 78 16.62 28.05 13.30
CA TRP A 78 16.76 29.50 13.47
C TRP A 78 17.95 30.07 12.70
N MET A 79 19.11 29.41 12.77
CA MET A 79 20.32 29.85 12.08
C MET A 79 20.16 29.74 10.56
N ALA A 80 19.55 28.66 10.06
CA ALA A 80 19.31 28.47 8.64
C ALA A 80 18.35 29.53 8.08
N LEU A 81 17.28 29.86 8.81
CA LEU A 81 16.36 30.96 8.48
C LEU A 81 17.04 32.33 8.50
N LYS A 82 17.91 32.58 9.48
CA LYS A 82 18.68 33.83 9.57
C LYS A 82 19.64 34.01 8.39
N LEU A 83 20.33 32.94 7.99
CA LEU A 83 21.19 32.93 6.81
C LEU A 83 20.39 33.11 5.52
N ALA A 84 19.23 32.46 5.39
CA ALA A 84 18.33 32.64 4.25
C ALA A 84 17.82 34.08 4.13
N ARG A 85 17.41 34.72 5.24
CA ARG A 85 17.02 36.14 5.25
C ARG A 85 18.16 37.07 4.84
N ARG A 86 19.40 36.73 5.21
CA ARG A 86 20.59 37.47 4.78
C ARG A 86 20.94 37.22 3.31
N ASN A 87 20.49 36.10 2.73
CA ASN A 87 20.65 35.74 1.33
C ASN A 87 19.41 36.10 0.48
N ASN A 88 18.87 37.31 0.67
CA ASN A 88 17.69 37.81 -0.06
C ASN A 88 16.44 36.89 0.01
N GLY A 89 16.32 36.10 1.07
CA GLY A 89 15.21 35.16 1.26
C GLY A 89 15.39 33.81 0.56
N ILE A 90 16.51 33.55 -0.11
CA ILE A 90 16.78 32.28 -0.77
C ILE A 90 17.42 31.30 0.23
N PHE A 91 16.71 30.22 0.51
CA PHE A 91 17.20 29.12 1.32
C PHE A 91 18.11 28.20 0.50
N GLU A 92 19.34 27.99 0.97
CA GLU A 92 20.25 26.99 0.44
C GLU A 92 20.49 25.90 1.51
N PRO A 93 20.40 24.60 1.18
CA PRO A 93 20.63 23.50 2.12
C PRO A 93 21.98 23.60 2.86
N GLU A 94 22.99 24.19 2.20
CA GLU A 94 24.33 24.42 2.75
C GLU A 94 24.32 25.33 4.00
N HIS A 95 23.30 26.17 4.19
CA HIS A 95 23.17 26.99 5.40
C HIS A 95 23.06 26.14 6.69
N ARG A 96 22.50 24.93 6.61
CA ARG A 96 22.38 24.02 7.76
C ARG A 96 23.71 23.47 8.23
N LEU A 97 24.68 23.35 7.32
CA LEU A 97 25.98 22.76 7.65
C LEU A 97 26.75 23.56 8.70
N TRP A 98 26.43 24.86 8.87
CA TRP A 98 26.97 25.66 9.98
C TRP A 98 26.60 25.12 11.37
N GLY A 99 25.59 24.25 11.48
CA GLY A 99 25.24 23.54 12.72
C GLY A 99 26.33 22.58 13.16
N PHE A 100 27.21 22.13 12.26
CA PHE A 100 28.35 21.28 12.60
C PHE A 100 29.49 22.04 13.28
N ALA A 101 29.48 23.38 13.28
CA ALA A 101 30.56 24.18 13.87
C ALA A 101 30.77 23.88 15.36
N LEU A 102 29.68 23.75 16.13
CA LEU A 102 29.77 23.43 17.56
C LEU A 102 30.21 21.96 17.80
N PRO A 103 29.55 20.94 17.22
CA PRO A 103 30.01 19.55 17.32
C PRO A 103 31.46 19.33 16.89
N THR A 104 31.96 20.04 15.88
CA THR A 104 33.34 19.92 15.38
C THR A 104 34.38 20.32 16.44
N LEU A 105 34.04 21.23 17.35
CA LEU A 105 34.92 21.67 18.43
C LEU A 105 34.71 20.86 19.72
N VAL A 106 33.47 20.53 20.05
CA VAL A 106 33.12 19.81 21.29
C VAL A 106 33.58 18.35 21.22
N LEU A 107 33.53 17.72 20.06
CA LEU A 107 33.92 16.32 19.86
C LEU A 107 35.40 16.05 20.24
N PRO A 108 36.41 16.72 19.65
CA PRO A 108 37.80 16.45 20.00
C PRO A 108 38.10 16.76 21.47
N ALA A 109 37.50 17.83 22.02
CA ALA A 109 37.65 18.15 23.45
C ALA A 109 37.10 17.03 24.35
N SER A 110 35.96 16.45 23.96
CA SER A 110 35.32 15.35 24.70
C SER A 110 36.13 14.05 24.58
N LEU A 111 36.65 13.71 23.40
CA LEU A 111 37.49 12.54 23.18
C LEU A 111 38.82 12.62 23.94
N ILE A 112 39.48 13.79 23.92
CA ILE A 112 40.71 14.03 24.70
C ILE A 112 40.42 13.89 26.20
N LEU A 113 39.35 14.51 26.69
CA LEU A 113 38.97 14.44 28.11
C LEU A 113 38.65 13.00 28.53
N TRP A 114 38.04 12.20 27.66
CA TRP A 114 37.77 10.79 27.92
C TRP A 114 39.06 9.94 28.00
N GLY A 115 39.91 9.99 26.97
CA GLY A 115 41.08 9.11 26.92
C GLY A 115 42.30 9.60 27.70
N VAL A 116 42.71 10.85 27.50
CA VAL A 116 43.86 11.44 28.22
C VAL A 116 43.51 11.62 29.69
N GLY A 117 42.26 11.99 29.98
CA GLY A 117 41.75 12.07 31.34
C GLY A 117 41.75 10.70 32.05
N ALA A 118 41.35 9.64 31.34
CA ALA A 118 41.45 8.28 31.87
C ALA A 118 42.90 7.87 32.15
N ALA A 119 43.83 8.14 31.21
CA ALA A 119 45.25 7.81 31.36
C ALA A 119 45.93 8.51 32.55
N HIS A 120 45.54 9.77 32.83
CA HIS A 120 46.09 10.56 33.93
C HIS A 120 45.28 10.44 35.24
N GLY A 121 44.22 9.63 35.27
CA GLY A 121 43.41 9.44 36.47
C GLY A 121 42.71 10.72 36.97
N VAL A 122 42.18 11.55 36.05
CA VAL A 122 41.42 12.75 36.41
C VAL A 122 40.18 12.41 37.24
N HIS A 123 39.54 13.39 37.89
CA HIS A 123 38.33 13.09 38.64
C HIS A 123 37.23 12.49 37.72
N TRP A 124 36.58 11.41 38.16
CA TRP A 124 35.59 10.65 37.36
C TRP A 124 34.51 11.52 36.72
N PHE A 125 34.12 12.63 37.39
CA PHE A 125 33.17 13.60 36.85
C PHE A 125 33.60 14.19 35.50
N GLY A 126 34.90 14.39 35.27
CA GLY A 126 35.42 14.84 33.98
C GLY A 126 35.13 13.85 32.85
N LEU A 127 35.22 12.55 33.14
CA LEU A 127 34.86 11.49 32.19
C LEU A 127 33.36 11.49 31.88
N ILE A 128 32.52 11.75 32.89
CA ILE A 128 31.06 11.90 32.70
C ILE A 128 30.71 13.11 31.82
N VAL A 129 31.43 14.23 31.98
CA VAL A 129 31.29 15.39 31.09
C VAL A 129 31.72 15.05 29.65
N ALA A 130 32.76 14.24 29.49
CA ALA A 130 33.18 13.74 28.18
C ALA A 130 32.13 12.82 27.53
N MET A 131 31.47 11.96 28.31
CA MET A 131 30.34 11.13 27.84
C MET A 131 29.18 12.00 27.37
N PHE A 132 28.81 13.03 28.14
CA PHE A 132 27.79 14.01 27.75
C PHE A 132 28.14 14.69 26.43
N GLY A 133 29.37 15.22 26.29
CA GLY A 133 29.79 15.95 25.09
C GLY A 133 29.89 15.07 23.84
N THR A 134 30.33 13.81 24.00
CA THR A 134 30.38 12.82 22.92
C THR A 134 28.98 12.42 22.48
N ALA A 135 28.07 12.15 23.42
CA ALA A 135 26.67 11.85 23.11
C ALA A 135 25.93 13.02 22.46
N PHE A 136 26.22 14.25 22.90
CA PHE A 136 25.72 15.47 22.26
C PHE A 136 26.18 15.54 20.79
N CYS A 137 27.47 15.36 20.53
CA CYS A 137 28.01 15.40 19.17
C CYS A 137 27.47 14.28 18.29
N ASN A 138 27.27 13.08 18.84
CA ASN A 138 26.67 11.95 18.14
C ASN A 138 25.27 12.30 17.62
N THR A 139 24.36 12.70 18.51
CA THR A 139 22.99 13.05 18.13
C THR A 139 22.96 14.25 17.20
N ALA A 140 23.72 15.31 17.50
CA ALA A 140 23.74 16.50 16.67
C ALA A 140 24.26 16.21 15.25
N GLY A 141 25.35 15.45 15.15
CA GLY A 141 25.96 15.08 13.87
C GLY A 141 25.05 14.20 13.02
N ILE A 142 24.36 13.25 13.64
CA ILE A 142 23.37 12.39 12.99
C ILE A 142 22.22 13.22 12.42
N THR A 143 21.56 14.03 13.27
CA THR A 143 20.39 14.81 12.86
C THR A 143 20.73 15.83 11.78
N LEU A 144 21.85 16.54 11.91
CA LEU A 144 22.27 17.52 10.91
C LEU A 144 22.61 16.88 9.55
N SER A 145 23.20 15.68 9.55
CA SER A 145 23.53 14.96 8.32
C SER A 145 22.26 14.52 7.57
N VAL A 146 21.27 14.01 8.31
CA VAL A 146 19.96 13.64 7.76
C VAL A 146 19.22 14.85 7.21
N ASN A 147 19.17 15.95 7.98
CA ASN A 147 18.50 17.17 7.54
C ASN A 147 19.14 17.75 6.27
N TYR A 148 20.48 17.69 6.16
CA TYR A 148 21.17 18.14 4.96
C TYR A 148 20.83 17.29 3.72
N LEU A 149 20.70 15.97 3.87
CA LEU A 149 20.25 15.08 2.79
C LEU A 149 18.83 15.43 2.34
N VAL A 150 17.89 15.50 3.28
CA VAL A 150 16.46 15.74 3.00
C VAL A 150 16.26 17.08 2.31
N ASP A 151 16.95 18.14 2.77
CA ASP A 151 16.85 19.45 2.15
C ASP A 151 17.54 19.54 0.79
N SER A 152 18.58 18.72 0.57
CA SER A 152 19.29 18.69 -0.72
C SER A 152 18.53 17.90 -1.79
N TYR A 153 17.81 16.84 -1.38
CA TYR A 153 17.17 15.87 -2.26
C TYR A 153 15.81 15.40 -1.69
N HIS A 154 14.88 16.32 -1.49
CA HIS A 154 13.58 16.04 -0.85
C HIS A 154 12.79 14.93 -1.57
N GLU A 155 12.72 15.01 -2.89
CA GLU A 155 11.92 14.11 -3.74
C GLU A 155 12.45 12.67 -3.82
N ILE A 156 13.73 12.45 -3.52
CA ILE A 156 14.36 11.11 -3.49
C ILE A 156 14.94 10.80 -2.10
N SER A 157 14.42 11.46 -1.06
CA SER A 157 14.96 11.38 0.30
C SER A 157 14.95 9.95 0.84
N GLY A 158 13.95 9.13 0.50
CA GLY A 158 13.90 7.71 0.82
C GLY A 158 15.08 6.91 0.23
N ASP A 159 15.32 7.01 -1.07
CA ASP A 159 16.46 6.35 -1.74
C ASP A 159 17.80 6.86 -1.20
N GLY A 160 17.94 8.18 -1.01
CA GLY A 160 19.12 8.77 -0.42
C GLY A 160 19.37 8.27 1.02
N MET A 161 18.30 8.09 1.79
CA MET A 161 18.37 7.59 3.16
C MET A 161 18.86 6.15 3.20
N THR A 162 18.36 5.26 2.33
CA THR A 162 18.89 3.89 2.24
C THR A 162 20.40 3.86 1.94
N THR A 163 20.88 4.75 1.07
CA THR A 163 22.32 4.90 0.79
C THR A 163 23.11 5.33 2.03
N VAL A 164 22.60 6.34 2.77
CA VAL A 164 23.20 6.79 4.03
C VAL A 164 23.28 5.66 5.06
N MET A 165 22.22 4.85 5.15
CA MET A 165 22.15 3.69 6.05
C MET A 165 23.18 2.62 5.69
N LEU A 166 23.43 2.43 4.40
CA LEU A 166 24.44 1.49 3.92
C LEU A 166 25.85 1.97 4.30
N ILE A 167 26.18 3.23 4.01
CA ILE A 167 27.49 3.83 4.34
C ILE A 167 27.78 3.75 5.85
N ARG A 168 26.85 4.25 6.68
CA ARG A 168 27.06 4.33 8.14
C ARG A 168 27.22 2.96 8.78
N ASN A 169 26.48 1.94 8.31
CA ASN A 169 26.53 0.59 8.86
C ASN A 169 27.85 -0.08 8.48
N THR A 170 28.32 0.09 7.24
CA THR A 170 29.64 -0.40 6.81
C THR A 170 30.77 0.25 7.61
N MET A 171 30.70 1.56 7.82
CA MET A 171 31.68 2.29 8.65
C MET A 171 31.70 1.80 10.10
N SER A 172 30.52 1.58 10.69
CA SER A 172 30.38 1.11 12.08
C SER A 172 30.88 -0.33 12.24
N PHE A 173 30.62 -1.19 11.24
CA PHE A 173 31.16 -2.55 11.20
C PHE A 173 32.70 -2.53 11.13
N ALA A 174 33.27 -1.73 10.22
CA ALA A 174 34.72 -1.66 10.04
C ALA A 174 35.45 -1.19 11.31
N ILE A 175 34.95 -0.16 12.01
CA ILE A 175 35.61 0.32 13.24
C ILE A 175 35.50 -0.69 14.38
N GLY A 176 34.41 -1.47 14.45
CA GLY A 176 34.20 -2.45 15.52
C GLY A 176 35.36 -3.43 15.69
N TYR A 177 35.98 -3.85 14.57
CA TYR A 177 37.17 -4.71 14.57
C TYR A 177 38.47 -3.96 14.86
N ALA A 178 38.49 -2.64 14.66
CA ALA A 178 39.69 -1.82 14.80
C ALA A 178 39.85 -1.22 16.22
N ILE A 179 38.77 -1.08 17.00
CA ILE A 179 38.83 -0.42 18.32
C ILE A 179 39.79 -1.13 19.28
N THR A 180 39.66 -2.44 19.45
CA THR A 180 40.47 -3.18 20.43
C THR A 180 41.96 -3.15 20.09
N PRO A 181 42.41 -3.49 18.86
CA PRO A 181 43.82 -3.35 18.49
C PRO A 181 44.34 -1.91 18.61
N TRP A 182 43.51 -0.92 18.30
CA TRP A 182 43.90 0.49 18.36
C TRP A 182 44.19 0.96 19.79
N VAL A 183 43.41 0.48 20.76
CA VAL A 183 43.64 0.76 22.19
C VAL A 183 44.82 -0.05 22.73
N ASP A 184 44.95 -1.32 22.36
CA ASP A 184 46.02 -2.20 22.85
C ASP A 184 47.42 -1.74 22.39
N ASP A 185 47.55 -1.25 21.15
CA ASP A 185 48.85 -0.85 20.58
C ASP A 185 49.31 0.54 21.02
N LEU A 186 48.39 1.53 21.14
CA LEU A 186 48.73 2.93 21.44
C LEU A 186 48.42 3.35 22.89
N GLY A 187 47.74 2.51 23.65
CA GLY A 187 47.15 2.87 24.94
C GLY A 187 46.04 3.92 24.81
N TYR A 188 45.37 4.23 25.92
CA TYR A 188 44.26 5.19 25.93
C TYR A 188 44.68 6.59 25.49
N GLU A 189 45.85 7.07 25.91
CA GLU A 189 46.31 8.42 25.56
C GLU A 189 46.55 8.58 24.04
N GLY A 190 47.35 7.69 23.45
CA GLY A 190 47.65 7.74 22.01
C GLY A 190 46.42 7.47 21.14
N CYS A 191 45.58 6.51 21.52
CA CYS A 191 44.34 6.20 20.81
C CYS A 191 43.39 7.41 20.77
N PHE A 192 43.07 8.02 21.90
CA PHE A 192 42.08 9.10 21.95
C PHE A 192 42.60 10.45 21.46
N ILE A 193 43.91 10.73 21.56
CA ILE A 193 44.51 11.90 20.90
C ILE A 193 44.39 11.75 19.37
N SER A 194 44.76 10.60 18.83
CA SER A 194 44.64 10.36 17.38
C SER A 194 43.18 10.39 16.93
N ALA A 195 42.25 9.78 17.68
CA ALA A 195 40.81 9.85 17.43
C ALA A 195 40.28 11.30 17.45
N ALA A 196 40.74 12.15 18.38
CA ALA A 196 40.33 13.54 18.46
C ALA A 196 40.76 14.35 17.22
N PHE A 197 41.99 14.19 16.75
CA PHE A 197 42.46 14.88 15.55
C PHE A 197 41.80 14.36 14.27
N VAL A 198 41.56 13.05 14.18
CA VAL A 198 40.80 12.46 13.06
C VAL A 198 39.35 12.96 13.10
N GLY A 199 38.71 12.98 14.27
CA GLY A 199 37.36 13.51 14.46
C GLY A 199 37.26 15.00 14.12
N LEU A 200 38.27 15.79 14.46
CA LEU A 200 38.35 17.21 14.08
C LEU A 200 38.51 17.37 12.56
N ALA A 201 39.39 16.60 11.93
CA ALA A 201 39.62 16.65 10.49
C ALA A 201 38.36 16.25 9.70
N ILE A 202 37.68 15.18 10.13
CA ILE A 202 36.42 14.72 9.55
C ILE A 202 35.30 15.73 9.80
N GLY A 203 35.17 16.25 11.03
CA GLY A 203 34.21 17.29 11.37
C GLY A 203 34.39 18.52 10.47
N ALA A 204 35.63 18.98 10.26
CA ALA A 204 35.95 20.13 9.42
C ALA A 204 35.56 19.96 7.93
N VAL A 205 35.25 18.76 7.45
CA VAL A 205 34.76 18.52 6.08
C VAL A 205 33.46 19.30 5.81
N PHE A 206 32.66 19.64 6.83
CA PHE A 206 31.49 20.51 6.65
C PHE A 206 31.85 21.86 6.02
N LEU A 207 33.06 22.41 6.27
CA LEU A 207 33.54 23.66 5.68
C LEU A 207 33.80 23.52 4.17
N LEU A 208 34.26 22.35 3.74
CA LEU A 208 34.41 22.06 2.32
C LEU A 208 33.03 21.98 1.66
N MET A 209 32.07 21.34 2.34
CA MET A 209 30.70 21.20 1.84
C MET A 209 29.91 22.51 1.86
N THR A 210 30.16 23.44 2.79
CA THR A 210 29.57 24.79 2.72
C THR A 210 30.13 25.59 1.55
N TRP A 211 31.40 25.39 1.18
CA TRP A 211 32.01 26.09 0.05
C TRP A 211 31.63 25.50 -1.32
N ARG A 212 31.62 24.17 -1.46
CA ARG A 212 31.44 23.46 -2.75
C ARG A 212 30.14 22.68 -2.87
N GLY A 213 29.36 22.51 -1.80
CA GLY A 213 28.14 21.68 -1.78
C GLY A 213 27.15 22.05 -2.88
N LYS A 214 26.92 23.35 -3.09
CA LYS A 214 26.05 23.86 -4.14
C LYS A 214 26.48 23.39 -5.54
N HIS A 215 27.77 23.51 -5.85
CA HIS A 215 28.32 23.06 -7.13
C HIS A 215 28.21 21.54 -7.30
N LEU A 216 28.50 20.77 -6.23
CA LEU A 216 28.38 19.32 -6.23
C LEU A 216 26.94 18.85 -6.48
N ARG A 217 25.96 19.58 -5.93
CA ARG A 217 24.52 19.35 -6.11
C ARG A 217 24.07 19.71 -7.53
N GLU A 218 24.51 20.85 -8.06
CA GLU A 218 24.20 21.28 -9.43
C GLU A 218 24.69 20.28 -10.49
N MET A 219 25.87 19.67 -10.30
CA MET A 219 26.39 18.65 -11.22
C MET A 219 25.48 17.41 -11.34
N HIS A 220 24.75 17.06 -10.30
CA HIS A 220 23.89 15.87 -10.26
C HIS A 220 22.41 16.21 -10.46
N ARG A 221 22.08 17.49 -10.68
CA ARG A 221 20.69 17.95 -10.83
C ARG A 221 19.94 17.21 -11.92
N THR A 222 20.50 17.06 -13.12
CA THR A 222 19.85 16.35 -14.23
C THR A 222 19.60 14.89 -13.91
N ARG A 223 20.58 14.19 -13.34
CA ARG A 223 20.43 12.78 -12.92
C ARG A 223 19.38 12.62 -11.81
N CYS A 224 19.28 13.59 -10.90
CA CYS A 224 18.22 13.62 -9.89
C CYS A 224 16.85 13.78 -10.53
N TRP A 225 16.70 14.76 -11.44
CA TRP A 225 15.44 14.94 -12.17
C TRP A 225 15.09 13.75 -13.05
N ASP A 226 16.05 13.05 -13.65
CA ASP A 226 15.78 11.81 -14.39
C ASP A 226 15.24 10.69 -13.48
N LEU A 227 15.73 10.60 -12.24
CA LEU A 227 15.21 9.64 -11.25
C LEU A 227 13.81 10.03 -10.78
N VAL A 228 13.60 11.32 -10.49
CA VAL A 228 12.28 11.85 -10.13
C VAL A 228 11.28 11.63 -11.26
N GLN A 229 11.67 11.97 -12.50
CA GLN A 229 10.81 11.81 -13.67
C GLN A 229 10.45 10.34 -13.88
N ARG A 230 11.39 9.39 -13.69
CA ARG A 230 11.07 7.96 -13.73
C ARG A 230 10.07 7.55 -12.66
N HIS A 231 10.18 8.10 -11.44
CA HIS A 231 9.18 7.85 -10.39
C HIS A 231 7.81 8.40 -10.77
N ILE A 232 7.76 9.61 -11.33
CA ILE A 232 6.52 10.23 -11.83
C ILE A 232 5.94 9.43 -13.00
N ASP A 233 6.75 9.01 -13.96
CA ASP A 233 6.30 8.27 -15.14
C ASP A 233 5.74 6.88 -14.79
N MET A 234 6.14 6.31 -13.64
CA MET A 234 5.62 5.05 -13.10
C MET A 234 4.48 5.26 -12.09
N ALA A 235 4.19 6.50 -11.69
CA ALA A 235 3.13 6.80 -10.75
C ALA A 235 1.78 6.76 -11.47
N ILE A 236 0.89 5.90 -10.98
CA ILE A 236 -0.51 5.85 -11.43
C ILE A 236 -1.42 6.44 -10.36
N ASN A 237 -2.62 6.82 -10.78
CA ASN A 237 -3.67 7.32 -9.90
C ASN A 237 -4.55 6.15 -9.44
N ILE A 238 -4.62 5.94 -8.14
CA ILE A 238 -5.28 4.78 -7.54
C ILE A 238 -6.41 5.27 -6.62
N LEU A 239 -7.61 4.72 -6.84
CA LEU A 239 -8.70 4.80 -5.87
C LEU A 239 -8.69 3.52 -5.03
N VAL A 240 -8.61 3.67 -3.72
CA VAL A 240 -8.63 2.56 -2.76
C VAL A 240 -9.98 2.50 -2.04
N GLY A 241 -10.49 1.30 -1.77
CA GLY A 241 -11.66 1.09 -0.92
C GLY A 241 -11.62 -0.28 -0.25
N ASN A 242 -12.67 -0.63 0.50
CA ASN A 242 -12.87 -1.95 1.09
C ASN A 242 -14.34 -2.11 1.53
N ASP A 243 -14.63 -3.19 2.25
CA ASP A 243 -15.86 -3.36 3.03
C ASP A 243 -15.64 -3.52 4.55
N ASP A 244 -14.41 -3.63 5.04
CA ASP A 244 -14.11 -3.65 6.48
C ASP A 244 -14.22 -2.28 7.18
N GLY A 245 -14.47 -1.22 6.42
CA GLY A 245 -14.55 0.14 6.94
C GLY A 245 -13.23 0.91 6.86
N PHE A 246 -13.33 2.24 6.91
CA PHE A 246 -12.21 3.14 6.63
C PHE A 246 -11.09 3.13 7.70
N GLY A 247 -11.38 2.58 8.89
CA GLY A 247 -10.43 2.45 9.99
C GLY A 247 -9.66 1.13 10.02
N SER A 248 -9.86 0.24 9.04
CA SER A 248 -9.24 -1.09 9.05
C SER A 248 -7.73 -1.04 8.73
N ALA A 249 -6.95 -1.84 9.45
CA ALA A 249 -5.50 -1.84 9.36
C ALA A 249 -4.98 -2.17 7.95
N GLN A 250 -5.54 -3.19 7.31
CA GLN A 250 -5.13 -3.65 5.98
C GLN A 250 -5.28 -2.56 4.92
N MET A 251 -6.42 -1.85 4.92
CA MET A 251 -6.66 -0.77 3.96
C MET A 251 -5.71 0.40 4.21
N ILE A 252 -5.52 0.82 5.47
CA ILE A 252 -4.63 1.93 5.81
C ILE A 252 -3.17 1.62 5.46
N GLU A 253 -2.69 0.40 5.73
CA GLU A 253 -1.36 -0.02 5.31
C GLU A 253 -1.21 -0.06 3.79
N THR A 254 -2.25 -0.49 3.08
CA THR A 254 -2.24 -0.51 1.61
C THR A 254 -2.16 0.90 1.06
N VAL A 255 -2.92 1.85 1.61
CA VAL A 255 -2.80 3.27 1.25
C VAL A 255 -1.41 3.81 1.53
N ARG A 256 -0.83 3.50 2.70
CA ARG A 256 0.53 3.94 3.08
C ARG A 256 1.58 3.39 2.10
N LEU A 257 1.57 2.07 1.85
CA LEU A 257 2.56 1.39 1.02
C LEU A 257 2.43 1.69 -0.48
N LEU A 258 1.21 1.93 -1.00
CA LEU A 258 1.02 2.42 -2.37
C LEU A 258 1.59 3.84 -2.55
N ARG A 259 1.41 4.72 -1.55
CA ARG A 259 2.00 6.07 -1.55
C ARG A 259 3.52 6.03 -1.44
N GLU A 260 4.07 5.19 -0.57
CA GLU A 260 5.52 4.95 -0.47
C GLU A 260 6.08 4.33 -1.77
N SER A 261 5.25 3.61 -2.53
CA SER A 261 5.60 3.13 -3.87
C SER A 261 5.64 4.23 -4.92
N GLY A 262 5.13 5.43 -4.61
CA GLY A 262 5.16 6.62 -5.47
C GLY A 262 3.85 6.90 -6.19
N HIS A 263 2.77 6.17 -5.90
CA HIS A 263 1.48 6.35 -6.55
C HIS A 263 0.65 7.47 -5.93
N ASN A 264 -0.25 8.05 -6.72
CA ASN A 264 -1.23 9.04 -6.24
C ASN A 264 -2.45 8.29 -5.71
N VAL A 265 -2.67 8.30 -4.39
CA VAL A 265 -3.70 7.46 -3.76
C VAL A 265 -4.74 8.29 -3.01
N VAL A 266 -6.00 8.09 -3.39
CA VAL A 266 -7.18 8.54 -2.64
C VAL A 266 -7.97 7.31 -2.22
N ALA A 267 -8.50 7.29 -1.01
CA ALA A 267 -9.34 6.19 -0.54
C ALA A 267 -10.73 6.67 -0.16
N VAL A 268 -11.74 5.86 -0.48
CA VAL A 268 -13.13 6.05 -0.05
C VAL A 268 -13.70 4.71 0.37
N ALA A 269 -14.04 4.59 1.65
CA ALA A 269 -14.50 3.34 2.26
C ALA A 269 -15.73 3.56 3.15
N PRO A 270 -16.48 2.49 3.48
CA PRO A 270 -17.57 2.57 4.44
C PRO A 270 -17.15 3.12 5.80
N VAL A 271 -18.10 3.74 6.52
CA VAL A 271 -17.89 4.21 7.90
C VAL A 271 -17.67 3.05 8.86
N ASP A 272 -18.35 1.93 8.64
CA ASP A 272 -18.34 0.72 9.46
C ASP A 272 -18.14 -0.51 8.59
N ASN A 273 -17.79 -1.65 9.19
CA ASN A 273 -17.79 -2.94 8.51
C ASN A 273 -19.15 -3.24 7.80
N GLN A 274 -19.06 -3.54 6.51
CA GLN A 274 -20.13 -3.86 5.56
C GLN A 274 -19.88 -5.21 4.86
N SER A 275 -19.26 -6.16 5.55
CA SER A 275 -19.02 -7.53 5.06
C SER A 275 -20.32 -8.18 4.59
N GLY A 276 -20.24 -8.91 3.48
CA GLY A 276 -21.40 -9.65 2.95
C GLY A 276 -22.41 -8.79 2.18
N MET A 277 -22.12 -7.52 1.91
CA MET A 277 -23.04 -6.64 1.16
C MET A 277 -23.04 -6.90 -0.36
N GLY A 278 -22.08 -7.67 -0.89
CA GLY A 278 -21.98 -7.97 -2.31
C GLY A 278 -22.06 -6.70 -3.16
N GLY A 279 -22.88 -6.76 -4.21
CA GLY A 279 -23.13 -5.62 -5.12
C GLY A 279 -24.19 -4.64 -4.65
N ARG A 280 -24.66 -4.75 -3.41
CA ARG A 280 -25.67 -3.84 -2.88
C ARG A 280 -25.13 -2.42 -2.93
N SER A 281 -25.88 -1.51 -3.54
CA SER A 281 -25.55 -0.08 -3.64
C SER A 281 -26.60 0.74 -2.90
N VAL A 282 -26.34 1.05 -1.63
CA VAL A 282 -27.21 1.89 -0.81
C VAL A 282 -26.44 3.14 -0.40
N PHE A 283 -26.99 4.29 -0.78
CA PHE A 283 -26.51 5.61 -0.38
C PHE A 283 -27.17 6.01 0.94
N SER A 284 -26.50 6.87 1.72
CA SER A 284 -27.07 7.38 2.96
C SER A 284 -28.27 8.27 2.68
N ASP A 285 -29.39 8.02 3.35
CA ASP A 285 -30.56 8.90 3.37
C ASP A 285 -30.45 9.98 4.46
N LEU A 286 -29.43 9.89 5.33
CA LEU A 286 -29.17 10.84 6.41
C LEU A 286 -27.95 11.71 6.06
N PRO A 287 -28.00 13.02 6.33
CA PRO A 287 -26.84 13.90 6.12
C PRO A 287 -25.73 13.67 7.16
N GLU A 288 -26.06 13.02 8.28
CA GLU A 288 -25.18 12.81 9.43
C GLU A 288 -25.22 11.34 9.90
N LEU A 289 -24.15 10.91 10.56
CA LEU A 289 -24.01 9.58 11.15
C LEU A 289 -24.97 9.45 12.34
N ALA A 290 -25.81 8.40 12.33
CA ALA A 290 -26.72 8.11 13.43
C ALA A 290 -25.98 7.57 14.67
N THR A 291 -24.87 6.86 14.46
CA THR A 291 -23.99 6.30 15.49
C THR A 291 -22.56 6.74 15.25
N ALA A 292 -21.69 6.57 16.26
CA ALA A 292 -20.26 6.70 16.02
C ALA A 292 -19.79 5.62 15.03
N SER A 293 -18.74 5.93 14.28
CA SER A 293 -18.10 4.98 13.37
C SER A 293 -17.38 3.88 14.13
N GLU A 294 -17.01 2.82 13.42
CA GLU A 294 -16.16 1.76 13.91
C GLU A 294 -14.88 2.33 14.56
N TYR A 295 -14.47 1.69 15.66
CA TYR A 295 -13.39 2.12 16.55
C TYR A 295 -13.56 3.52 17.17
N ASP A 296 -14.80 4.05 17.22
CA ASP A 296 -15.14 5.38 17.76
C ASP A 296 -14.32 6.53 17.13
N ILE A 297 -13.89 6.36 15.87
CA ILE A 297 -13.02 7.34 15.18
C ILE A 297 -13.77 8.63 14.89
N VAL A 298 -15.02 8.53 14.45
CA VAL A 298 -15.87 9.65 14.07
C VAL A 298 -17.17 9.58 14.89
N PRO A 299 -17.53 10.61 15.65
CA PRO A 299 -18.71 10.56 16.53
C PRO A 299 -20.03 10.67 15.76
N ALA A 300 -21.11 10.19 16.39
CA ALA A 300 -22.48 10.43 15.93
C ALA A 300 -22.76 11.94 15.74
N GLY A 301 -23.56 12.28 14.71
CA GLY A 301 -23.81 13.66 14.30
C GLY A 301 -22.75 14.24 13.36
N SER A 302 -21.67 13.52 13.07
CA SER A 302 -20.73 13.90 12.01
C SER A 302 -21.37 13.73 10.63
N PRO A 303 -20.92 14.43 9.57
CA PRO A 303 -21.47 14.26 8.22
C PRO A 303 -21.39 12.81 7.71
N ALA A 304 -22.32 12.39 6.85
CA ALA A 304 -22.32 11.06 6.25
C ALA A 304 -21.16 10.80 5.28
N LEU A 305 -20.52 11.87 4.77
CA LEU A 305 -19.28 11.83 4.01
C LEU A 305 -18.27 12.76 4.67
N GLY A 306 -17.08 12.25 4.98
CA GLY A 306 -16.03 13.06 5.59
C GLY A 306 -14.64 12.47 5.38
N ARG A 307 -13.65 13.14 5.96
CA ARG A 307 -12.24 12.75 5.89
C ARG A 307 -11.83 12.00 7.16
N ALA A 308 -10.99 10.98 7.00
CA ALA A 308 -10.36 10.33 8.14
C ALA A 308 -9.50 11.34 8.91
N PRO A 309 -9.61 11.41 10.25
CA PRO A 309 -8.89 12.43 11.04
C PRO A 309 -7.40 12.12 11.24
N PHE A 310 -6.95 10.91 10.89
CA PHE A 310 -5.60 10.42 11.18
C PHE A 310 -4.72 10.24 9.93
N ILE A 311 -5.28 10.37 8.72
CA ILE A 311 -4.55 10.19 7.47
C ILE A 311 -5.19 11.01 6.33
N ASP A 312 -4.38 11.85 5.69
CA ASP A 312 -4.85 12.68 4.58
C ASP A 312 -5.24 11.83 3.35
N GLY A 313 -6.24 12.30 2.60
CA GLY A 313 -6.70 11.67 1.36
C GLY A 313 -7.49 10.37 1.53
N VAL A 314 -7.82 9.97 2.77
CA VAL A 314 -8.77 8.90 3.07
C VAL A 314 -10.10 9.50 3.47
N TRP A 315 -11.17 9.01 2.87
CA TRP A 315 -12.54 9.42 3.11
C TRP A 315 -13.37 8.25 3.61
N TYR A 316 -14.33 8.57 4.46
CA TYR A 316 -15.38 7.64 4.86
C TYR A 316 -16.72 8.05 4.23
N TYR A 317 -17.57 7.07 3.93
CA TYR A 317 -18.94 7.31 3.51
C TYR A 317 -19.91 6.34 4.18
N ASN A 318 -21.03 6.84 4.69
CA ASN A 318 -22.06 6.03 5.33
C ASN A 318 -22.94 5.33 4.29
N GLY A 319 -22.38 4.33 3.61
CA GLY A 319 -23.07 3.55 2.59
C GLY A 319 -22.38 2.20 2.36
N THR A 320 -22.93 1.42 1.45
CA THR A 320 -22.35 0.11 1.10
C THR A 320 -21.04 0.27 0.31
N PRO A 321 -20.23 -0.78 0.17
CA PRO A 321 -18.95 -0.71 -0.54
C PRO A 321 -19.11 -0.25 -1.99
N ALA A 322 -20.08 -0.78 -2.74
CA ALA A 322 -20.37 -0.32 -4.09
C ALA A 322 -20.76 1.18 -4.14
N ALA A 323 -21.56 1.65 -3.17
CA ALA A 323 -21.91 3.07 -3.07
C ALA A 323 -20.67 3.95 -2.75
N CYS A 324 -19.74 3.46 -1.93
CA CYS A 324 -18.47 4.13 -1.66
C CYS A 324 -17.61 4.25 -2.93
N ALA A 325 -17.57 3.22 -3.78
CA ALA A 325 -16.91 3.28 -5.07
C ALA A 325 -17.51 4.39 -5.95
N PHE A 326 -18.84 4.46 -6.04
CA PHE A 326 -19.52 5.52 -6.81
C PHE A 326 -19.29 6.92 -6.23
N VAL A 327 -19.41 7.10 -4.92
CA VAL A 327 -19.11 8.38 -4.25
C VAL A 327 -17.66 8.79 -4.48
N GLY A 328 -16.74 7.83 -4.44
CA GLY A 328 -15.34 8.02 -4.78
C GLY A 328 -15.16 8.58 -6.18
N LEU A 329 -15.69 7.86 -7.17
CA LEU A 329 -15.53 8.19 -8.58
C LEU A 329 -16.27 9.46 -9.02
N ASP A 330 -17.48 9.70 -8.50
CA ASP A 330 -18.37 10.76 -9.00
C ASP A 330 -18.33 12.04 -8.18
N TYR A 331 -17.86 11.99 -6.94
CA TYR A 331 -17.85 13.15 -6.05
C TYR A 331 -16.48 13.42 -5.43
N VAL A 332 -15.84 12.43 -4.80
CA VAL A 332 -14.59 12.68 -4.07
C VAL A 332 -13.45 13.03 -5.02
N LEU A 333 -13.21 12.21 -6.05
CA LEU A 333 -12.14 12.45 -7.01
C LEU A 333 -12.32 13.79 -7.76
N PRO A 334 -13.48 14.11 -8.36
CA PRO A 334 -13.63 15.35 -9.10
C PRO A 334 -13.53 16.64 -8.28
N ASN A 335 -13.89 16.59 -6.98
CA ASN A 335 -13.97 17.79 -6.15
C ASN A 335 -12.77 17.99 -5.21
N PHE A 336 -12.04 16.91 -4.85
CA PHE A 336 -11.03 16.98 -3.80
C PHE A 336 -9.70 16.29 -4.13
N ALA A 337 -9.59 15.54 -5.22
CA ALA A 337 -8.36 14.89 -5.64
C ALA A 337 -7.65 15.67 -6.75
N ASN A 338 -6.36 15.36 -6.96
CA ASN A 338 -5.57 15.91 -8.07
C ASN A 338 -5.82 15.18 -9.40
N PHE A 339 -6.70 14.18 -9.41
CA PHE A 339 -7.10 13.40 -10.58
C PHE A 339 -8.60 13.08 -10.51
N THR A 340 -9.26 13.01 -11.66
CA THR A 340 -10.71 12.79 -11.76
C THR A 340 -11.08 11.36 -12.18
N THR A 341 -10.15 10.64 -12.81
CA THR A 341 -10.34 9.25 -13.22
C THR A 341 -9.13 8.47 -12.76
N PRO A 342 -9.30 7.42 -11.93
CA PRO A 342 -8.19 6.58 -11.52
C PRO A 342 -7.76 5.66 -12.67
N ASP A 343 -6.47 5.35 -12.72
CA ASP A 343 -5.90 4.35 -13.62
C ASP A 343 -6.18 2.92 -13.11
N LEU A 344 -6.35 2.78 -11.79
CA LEU A 344 -6.64 1.52 -11.11
C LEU A 344 -7.54 1.74 -9.88
N VAL A 345 -8.48 0.82 -9.64
CA VAL A 345 -9.17 0.68 -8.36
C VAL A 345 -8.60 -0.52 -7.60
N VAL A 346 -8.33 -0.33 -6.31
CA VAL A 346 -7.84 -1.38 -5.41
C VAL A 346 -8.82 -1.51 -4.25
N ALA A 347 -9.44 -2.68 -4.09
CA ALA A 347 -10.32 -2.96 -2.95
C ALA A 347 -9.65 -3.93 -1.96
N GLY A 348 -9.75 -3.65 -0.67
CA GLY A 348 -9.13 -4.43 0.39
C GLY A 348 -7.68 -4.03 0.68
N PRO A 349 -6.85 -4.94 1.21
CA PRO A 349 -7.15 -6.33 1.52
C PRO A 349 -8.28 -6.49 2.55
N ASN A 350 -9.20 -7.41 2.27
CA ASN A 350 -10.33 -7.77 3.13
C ASN A 350 -9.89 -8.61 4.34
N TYR A 351 -10.51 -8.41 5.49
CA TYR A 351 -10.46 -9.33 6.62
C TYR A 351 -11.25 -10.62 6.28
N GLY A 352 -10.53 -11.66 5.90
CA GLY A 352 -11.07 -12.95 5.48
C GLY A 352 -10.97 -13.15 3.98
N ASP A 353 -10.94 -14.42 3.58
CA ASP A 353 -10.81 -14.82 2.19
C ASP A 353 -12.14 -14.72 1.44
N ASN A 354 -12.08 -14.40 0.15
CA ASN A 354 -13.22 -14.33 -0.76
C ASN A 354 -13.02 -15.34 -1.89
N LEU A 355 -12.98 -16.63 -1.51
CA LEU A 355 -12.69 -17.75 -2.39
C LEU A 355 -13.94 -18.22 -3.16
N GLY A 356 -13.80 -18.29 -4.47
CA GLY A 356 -14.75 -18.91 -5.38
C GLY A 356 -15.78 -17.93 -5.96
N ALA A 357 -16.40 -18.35 -7.06
CA ALA A 357 -17.43 -17.58 -7.74
C ALA A 357 -18.69 -17.28 -6.88
N PHE A 358 -18.93 -18.08 -5.83
CA PHE A 358 -20.04 -17.83 -4.91
C PHE A 358 -19.79 -16.55 -4.08
N LEU A 359 -18.65 -16.48 -3.39
CA LEU A 359 -18.26 -15.33 -2.58
C LEU A 359 -18.03 -14.08 -3.42
N TYR A 360 -17.64 -14.21 -4.69
CA TYR A 360 -17.56 -13.07 -5.62
C TYR A 360 -18.83 -12.21 -5.64
N THR A 361 -20.02 -12.81 -5.49
CA THR A 361 -21.30 -12.06 -5.50
C THR A 361 -21.77 -11.58 -4.13
N LEU A 362 -21.17 -12.08 -3.04
CA LEU A 362 -21.52 -11.79 -1.66
C LEU A 362 -20.52 -10.85 -0.98
N SER A 363 -19.26 -10.87 -1.42
CA SER A 363 -18.17 -10.06 -0.89
C SER A 363 -18.40 -8.58 -1.20
N GLY A 364 -18.33 -7.72 -0.18
CA GLY A 364 -18.38 -6.27 -0.37
C GLY A 364 -17.09 -5.74 -1.01
N THR A 365 -15.93 -6.33 -0.69
CA THR A 365 -14.65 -6.04 -1.38
C THR A 365 -14.73 -6.37 -2.87
N ALA A 366 -15.29 -7.53 -3.25
CA ALA A 366 -15.56 -7.83 -4.65
C ALA A 366 -16.61 -6.85 -5.23
N GLY A 367 -17.66 -6.53 -4.48
CA GLY A 367 -18.70 -5.56 -4.81
C GLY A 367 -18.16 -4.18 -5.21
N TYR A 368 -17.23 -3.64 -4.42
CA TYR A 368 -16.51 -2.40 -4.71
C TYR A 368 -15.74 -2.52 -6.04
N THR A 369 -15.06 -3.66 -6.22
CA THR A 369 -14.20 -3.95 -7.37
C THR A 369 -15.00 -4.06 -8.66
N TYR A 370 -15.96 -4.98 -8.76
CA TYR A 370 -16.69 -5.19 -10.01
C TYR A 370 -17.65 -4.05 -10.36
N SER A 371 -18.09 -3.26 -9.38
CA SER A 371 -18.81 -2.01 -9.65
C SER A 371 -17.93 -0.99 -10.37
N SER A 372 -16.63 -0.99 -10.09
CA SER A 372 -15.63 -0.16 -10.77
C SER A 372 -15.26 -0.73 -12.15
N VAL A 373 -15.10 -2.06 -12.26
CA VAL A 373 -14.91 -2.73 -13.57
C VAL A 373 -16.08 -2.48 -14.50
N GLY A 374 -17.32 -2.51 -13.99
CA GLY A 374 -18.53 -2.19 -14.74
C GLY A 374 -18.57 -0.76 -15.29
N ARG A 375 -17.73 0.15 -14.76
CA ARG A 375 -17.52 1.51 -15.28
C ARG A 375 -16.37 1.61 -16.28
N GLY A 376 -15.77 0.49 -16.66
CA GLY A 376 -14.62 0.45 -17.57
C GLY A 376 -13.30 0.83 -16.89
N ILE A 377 -13.23 0.82 -15.57
CA ILE A 377 -12.00 1.12 -14.82
C ILE A 377 -11.36 -0.19 -14.37
N PRO A 378 -10.07 -0.44 -14.68
CA PRO A 378 -9.35 -1.60 -14.16
C PRO A 378 -9.45 -1.69 -12.63
N ALA A 379 -9.73 -2.87 -12.09
CA ALA A 379 -9.85 -3.03 -10.64
C ALA A 379 -9.35 -4.38 -10.13
N ILE A 380 -8.84 -4.39 -8.90
CA ILE A 380 -8.34 -5.58 -8.22
C ILE A 380 -8.98 -5.67 -6.82
N ALA A 381 -9.53 -6.83 -6.50
CA ALA A 381 -9.98 -7.20 -5.16
C ALA A 381 -8.85 -7.97 -4.46
N PHE A 382 -8.46 -7.53 -3.27
CA PHE A 382 -7.53 -8.24 -2.40
C PHE A 382 -8.25 -8.75 -1.17
N SER A 383 -7.93 -9.96 -0.72
CA SER A 383 -8.53 -10.60 0.45
C SER A 383 -7.47 -11.42 1.18
N GLY A 384 -7.55 -11.44 2.51
CA GLY A 384 -6.51 -12.08 3.31
C GLY A 384 -7.06 -12.83 4.51
N GLY A 385 -6.67 -14.10 4.62
CA GLY A 385 -6.90 -14.93 5.79
C GLY A 385 -6.30 -14.27 7.03
N ASN A 386 -7.13 -14.06 8.04
CA ASN A 386 -6.76 -13.38 9.28
C ASN A 386 -7.58 -13.94 10.45
N GLY A 387 -7.02 -13.83 11.67
CA GLY A 387 -7.70 -14.32 12.88
C GLY A 387 -8.66 -13.31 13.50
N GLU A 388 -8.43 -12.03 13.24
CA GLU A 388 -9.30 -10.93 13.68
C GLU A 388 -9.17 -9.71 12.76
N GLN A 389 -10.24 -8.91 12.70
CA GLN A 389 -10.22 -7.60 12.05
C GLN A 389 -9.46 -6.63 12.95
N ARG A 390 -8.48 -5.92 12.39
CA ARG A 390 -7.55 -5.08 13.17
C ARG A 390 -7.78 -3.60 12.89
N SER A 391 -7.71 -2.79 13.94
CA SER A 391 -7.74 -1.33 13.86
C SER A 391 -6.40 -0.80 13.34
N TYR A 392 -6.43 0.28 12.55
CA TYR A 392 -5.21 1.00 12.13
C TYR A 392 -4.29 1.41 13.30
N SER A 393 -4.83 1.55 14.50
CA SER A 393 -4.06 1.93 15.69
C SER A 393 -3.10 0.83 16.18
N TRP A 394 -3.25 -0.41 15.73
CA TRP A 394 -2.50 -1.57 16.24
C TRP A 394 -1.25 -1.93 15.42
N ILE A 395 -1.02 -1.27 14.28
CA ILE A 395 0.00 -1.67 13.28
C ILE A 395 1.45 -1.44 13.75
N ASN A 396 1.70 -0.48 14.65
CA ASN A 396 3.05 -0.01 14.96
C ASN A 396 3.88 -0.93 15.88
N GLU A 397 3.39 -2.11 16.20
CA GLU A 397 4.09 -3.06 17.07
C GLU A 397 4.71 -4.18 16.23
N THR A 398 6.01 -4.41 16.38
CA THR A 398 6.62 -5.65 15.88
C THR A 398 5.99 -6.81 16.65
N THR A 399 5.52 -7.82 15.94
CA THR A 399 4.86 -8.96 16.57
C THR A 399 5.83 -9.70 17.50
N GLU A 400 5.29 -10.52 18.42
CA GLU A 400 6.12 -11.32 19.33
C GLU A 400 7.11 -12.24 18.59
N SER A 401 6.79 -12.63 17.35
CA SER A 401 7.65 -13.45 16.50
C SER A 401 8.76 -12.66 15.79
N GLY A 402 8.79 -11.34 15.91
CA GLY A 402 9.81 -10.47 15.30
C GLY A 402 9.49 -10.03 13.87
N TYR A 403 8.28 -10.27 13.37
CA TYR A 403 7.84 -9.94 12.02
C TYR A 403 6.84 -8.75 12.02
N PRO A 404 6.56 -8.14 10.85
CA PRO A 404 5.52 -7.12 10.75
C PRO A 404 4.12 -7.68 11.05
N ASP A 405 3.19 -6.79 11.42
CA ASP A 405 1.77 -7.12 11.60
C ASP A 405 1.20 -7.81 10.34
N PRO A 406 0.31 -8.82 10.48
CA PRO A 406 -0.33 -9.46 9.34
C PRO A 406 -0.93 -8.48 8.33
N ALA A 407 -1.51 -7.38 8.80
CA ALA A 407 -2.08 -6.36 7.94
C ALA A 407 -1.02 -5.66 7.08
N THR A 408 0.17 -5.37 7.64
CA THR A 408 1.30 -4.82 6.88
C THR A 408 1.82 -5.83 5.85
N ILE A 409 1.89 -7.12 6.20
CA ILE A 409 2.34 -8.17 5.27
C ILE A 409 1.35 -8.31 4.09
N GLN A 410 0.05 -8.36 4.36
CA GLN A 410 -0.97 -8.46 3.31
C GLN A 410 -1.03 -7.21 2.42
N ALA A 411 -0.90 -6.02 3.02
CA ALA A 411 -0.76 -4.79 2.27
C ALA A 411 0.48 -4.80 1.38
N GLN A 412 1.62 -5.31 1.87
CA GLN A 412 2.83 -5.45 1.07
C GLN A 412 2.63 -6.41 -0.11
N LEU A 413 1.98 -7.56 0.12
CA LEU A 413 1.65 -8.52 -0.94
C LEU A 413 0.73 -7.90 -2.00
N ALA A 414 -0.28 -7.13 -1.59
CA ALA A 414 -1.18 -6.42 -2.51
C ALA A 414 -0.43 -5.37 -3.35
N VAL A 415 0.41 -4.56 -2.69
CA VAL A 415 1.25 -3.55 -3.34
C VAL A 415 2.26 -4.19 -4.30
N ASP A 416 2.79 -5.37 -3.99
CA ASP A 416 3.70 -6.10 -4.87
C ASP A 416 2.99 -6.58 -6.14
N VAL A 417 1.73 -7.05 -6.04
CA VAL A 417 0.91 -7.39 -7.21
C VAL A 417 0.65 -6.16 -8.06
N VAL A 418 0.21 -5.04 -7.46
CA VAL A 418 -0.04 -3.77 -8.15
C VAL A 418 1.23 -3.29 -8.87
N ASN A 419 2.34 -3.18 -8.15
CA ASN A 419 3.62 -2.75 -8.70
C ASN A 419 4.10 -3.68 -9.82
N THR A 420 3.90 -4.99 -9.69
CA THR A 420 4.28 -5.95 -10.73
C THR A 420 3.42 -5.76 -11.99
N LEU A 421 2.11 -5.53 -11.84
CA LEU A 421 1.23 -5.24 -12.96
C LEU A 421 1.62 -3.94 -13.67
N VAL A 422 1.83 -2.85 -12.91
CA VAL A 422 2.22 -1.54 -13.45
C VAL A 422 3.56 -1.61 -14.17
N ASN A 423 4.59 -2.19 -13.54
CA ASN A 423 5.94 -2.25 -14.13
C ASN A 423 6.01 -3.11 -15.40
N ASN A 424 5.13 -4.09 -15.54
CA ASN A 424 5.05 -4.94 -16.73
C ASN A 424 4.05 -4.42 -17.78
N THR A 425 3.36 -3.31 -17.50
CA THR A 425 2.47 -2.66 -18.47
C THR A 425 3.24 -1.57 -19.22
N THR A 426 3.05 -1.51 -20.54
CA THR A 426 3.66 -0.44 -21.35
C THR A 426 3.00 0.89 -21.03
N PRO A 427 3.75 1.98 -20.79
CA PRO A 427 3.18 3.28 -20.50
C PRO A 427 2.13 3.72 -21.54
N GLY A 428 0.96 4.17 -21.06
CA GLY A 428 -0.16 4.60 -21.89
C GLY A 428 -1.12 3.48 -22.34
N GLN A 429 -0.86 2.21 -21.99
CA GLN A 429 -1.82 1.12 -22.15
C GLN A 429 -2.67 0.94 -20.89
N PRO A 430 -3.94 0.52 -21.00
CA PRO A 430 -4.73 0.09 -19.84
C PRO A 430 -4.04 -1.06 -19.09
N LEU A 431 -4.06 -1.02 -17.75
CA LEU A 431 -3.49 -2.06 -16.90
C LEU A 431 -4.21 -3.41 -17.06
N LEU A 432 -5.51 -3.38 -17.33
CA LEU A 432 -6.35 -4.54 -17.63
C LEU A 432 -7.26 -4.21 -18.83
N PRO A 433 -7.66 -5.23 -19.62
CA PRO A 433 -8.67 -5.04 -20.66
C PRO A 433 -10.01 -4.57 -20.08
N GLN A 434 -10.80 -3.87 -20.90
CA GLN A 434 -12.10 -3.38 -20.47
C GLN A 434 -13.03 -4.53 -20.05
N GLY A 435 -13.68 -4.37 -18.89
CA GLY A 435 -14.57 -5.38 -18.34
C GLY A 435 -13.87 -6.49 -17.55
N TYR A 436 -12.55 -6.45 -17.41
CA TYR A 436 -11.77 -7.42 -16.64
C TYR A 436 -11.28 -6.86 -15.31
N GLY A 437 -11.25 -7.72 -14.30
CA GLY A 437 -10.67 -7.44 -12.99
C GLY A 437 -9.88 -8.65 -12.47
N LEU A 438 -9.20 -8.45 -11.34
CA LEU A 438 -8.47 -9.52 -10.65
C LEU A 438 -9.06 -9.75 -9.26
N SER A 439 -9.14 -11.02 -8.85
CA SER A 439 -9.40 -11.45 -7.49
C SER A 439 -8.12 -12.07 -6.94
N VAL A 440 -7.63 -11.56 -5.82
CA VAL A 440 -6.38 -11.98 -5.19
C VAL A 440 -6.68 -12.37 -3.75
N ASN A 441 -6.38 -13.61 -3.39
CA ASN A 441 -6.53 -14.09 -2.01
C ASN A 441 -5.15 -14.48 -1.47
N THR A 442 -4.87 -14.10 -0.23
CA THR A 442 -3.65 -14.47 0.49
C THR A 442 -4.01 -15.33 1.70
N PRO A 443 -3.19 -16.36 2.02
CA PRO A 443 -3.49 -17.29 3.10
C PRO A 443 -3.40 -16.62 4.47
N TYR A 444 -3.76 -17.38 5.51
CA TYR A 444 -3.59 -16.95 6.89
C TYR A 444 -2.13 -16.60 7.21
N ILE A 445 -1.86 -15.32 7.49
CA ILE A 445 -0.52 -14.85 7.83
C ILE A 445 -0.23 -15.11 9.31
N THR A 446 0.83 -15.89 9.59
CA THR A 446 1.11 -16.40 10.94
C THR A 446 1.92 -15.47 11.81
N SER A 447 2.30 -14.27 11.31
CA SER A 447 3.33 -13.41 11.91
C SER A 447 3.05 -12.97 13.33
N LEU A 448 1.81 -13.04 13.83
CA LEU A 448 1.54 -12.81 15.26
C LEU A 448 2.17 -13.88 16.18
N SER A 449 2.33 -15.11 15.70
CA SER A 449 2.74 -16.26 16.51
C SER A 449 4.02 -16.96 16.03
N ASN A 450 4.26 -17.01 14.72
CA ASN A 450 5.40 -17.69 14.12
C ASN A 450 5.62 -17.27 12.65
N ASP A 451 6.63 -17.83 12.00
CA ASP A 451 7.05 -17.47 10.64
C ASP A 451 6.67 -18.49 9.56
N SER A 452 5.76 -19.43 9.85
CA SER A 452 5.36 -20.48 8.92
C SER A 452 4.74 -19.93 7.63
N CYS A 453 4.05 -18.79 7.70
CA CYS A 453 3.54 -18.09 6.54
C CYS A 453 3.60 -16.57 6.67
N VAL A 454 4.67 -15.97 6.13
CA VAL A 454 4.93 -14.52 6.15
C VAL A 454 5.30 -13.93 4.78
N SER A 455 5.49 -14.78 3.78
CA SER A 455 5.83 -14.38 2.40
C SER A 455 5.33 -15.42 1.38
N PRO A 456 4.01 -15.65 1.30
CA PRO A 456 3.43 -16.62 0.37
C PRO A 456 3.72 -16.24 -1.09
N PRO A 457 4.20 -17.17 -1.94
CA PRO A 457 4.25 -16.96 -3.38
C PRO A 457 2.84 -16.99 -3.98
N PHE A 458 2.67 -16.32 -5.12
CA PHE A 458 1.41 -16.30 -5.87
C PHE A 458 1.33 -17.37 -6.95
N VAL A 459 0.15 -17.97 -7.10
CA VAL A 459 -0.20 -18.93 -8.15
C VAL A 459 -1.31 -18.32 -9.01
N GLN A 460 -1.19 -18.46 -10.33
CA GLN A 460 -2.26 -18.08 -11.26
C GLN A 460 -3.39 -19.12 -11.17
N THR A 461 -4.60 -18.66 -10.89
CA THR A 461 -5.76 -19.51 -10.59
C THR A 461 -6.99 -19.09 -11.40
N ARG A 462 -8.06 -19.84 -11.21
CA ARG A 462 -9.43 -19.49 -11.62
C ARG A 462 -10.36 -19.49 -10.41
N LEU A 463 -11.43 -18.68 -10.43
CA LEU A 463 -12.46 -18.59 -9.37
C LEU A 463 -13.27 -19.90 -9.16
N THR A 464 -13.02 -20.94 -9.92
CA THR A 464 -13.87 -22.13 -10.08
C THR A 464 -12.98 -23.36 -10.16
N GLY A 465 -13.50 -24.57 -9.95
CA GLY A 465 -12.67 -25.79 -9.91
C GLY A 465 -12.31 -26.13 -8.48
N GLY A 466 -13.28 -26.64 -7.73
CA GLY A 466 -13.20 -26.80 -6.28
C GLY A 466 -13.84 -25.65 -5.49
N ALA A 467 -14.50 -24.72 -6.18
CA ALA A 467 -15.25 -23.65 -5.53
C ALA A 467 -16.42 -24.22 -4.73
N ILE A 468 -16.62 -23.67 -3.53
CA ILE A 468 -17.70 -24.05 -2.63
C ILE A 468 -18.94 -23.17 -2.83
N THR A 469 -20.09 -23.69 -2.44
CA THR A 469 -21.35 -22.96 -2.23
C THR A 469 -21.98 -23.45 -0.92
N ASP A 470 -23.00 -22.76 -0.42
CA ASP A 470 -23.64 -23.15 0.84
C ASP A 470 -24.76 -24.19 0.67
N ILE A 471 -24.88 -25.08 1.65
CA ILE A 471 -26.11 -25.78 2.00
C ILE A 471 -26.72 -25.17 3.27
N ALA A 472 -28.05 -25.22 3.38
CA ALA A 472 -28.75 -24.92 4.63
C ALA A 472 -28.78 -26.19 5.49
N ALA A 473 -27.77 -26.35 6.35
CA ALA A 473 -27.68 -27.47 7.27
C ALA A 473 -28.64 -27.26 8.45
N TYR A 474 -29.52 -28.22 8.69
CA TYR A 474 -30.50 -28.14 9.77
C TYR A 474 -29.94 -28.79 11.04
N ASN A 475 -29.94 -28.04 12.14
CA ASN A 475 -29.55 -28.55 13.44
C ASN A 475 -30.79 -29.00 14.23
N GLU A 476 -31.00 -30.31 14.30
CA GLU A 476 -32.14 -30.95 14.98
C GLU A 476 -32.27 -30.57 16.47
N THR A 477 -31.15 -30.25 17.14
CA THR A 477 -31.15 -29.91 18.58
C THR A 477 -31.63 -28.49 18.83
N THR A 478 -31.18 -27.55 17.99
CA THR A 478 -31.51 -26.12 18.14
C THR A 478 -32.73 -25.70 17.31
N GLN A 479 -33.18 -26.56 16.40
CA GLN A 479 -34.24 -26.28 15.41
C GLN A 479 -33.94 -25.06 14.54
N THR A 480 -32.66 -24.80 14.28
CA THR A 480 -32.20 -23.69 13.43
C THR A 480 -31.38 -24.22 12.26
N PHE A 481 -31.17 -23.36 11.27
CA PHE A 481 -30.26 -23.62 10.16
C PHE A 481 -28.94 -22.89 10.38
N HIS A 482 -27.85 -23.53 9.95
CA HIS A 482 -26.55 -22.91 9.75
C HIS A 482 -26.06 -23.21 8.33
N TYR A 483 -25.09 -22.43 7.83
CA TYR A 483 -24.48 -22.71 6.55
C TYR A 483 -23.43 -23.82 6.70
N GLU A 484 -23.33 -24.70 5.72
CA GLU A 484 -22.20 -25.64 5.56
C GLU A 484 -21.72 -25.60 4.09
N PRO A 485 -20.42 -25.75 3.83
CA PRO A 485 -19.90 -25.72 2.47
C PRO A 485 -20.19 -27.04 1.73
N ILE A 486 -20.50 -26.93 0.44
CA ILE A 486 -20.54 -28.04 -0.52
C ILE A 486 -19.76 -27.69 -1.78
N VAL A 487 -19.06 -28.66 -2.35
CA VAL A 487 -18.49 -28.57 -3.71
C VAL A 487 -19.46 -29.25 -4.67
N PRO A 488 -20.27 -28.50 -5.44
CA PRO A 488 -21.28 -29.11 -6.31
C PRO A 488 -20.62 -29.82 -7.50
N GLU A 489 -21.16 -30.99 -7.88
CA GLU A 489 -20.87 -31.64 -9.16
C GLU A 489 -21.52 -30.84 -10.30
N GLY A 490 -20.73 -29.99 -10.96
CA GLY A 490 -21.19 -29.06 -11.98
C GLY A 490 -21.53 -27.66 -11.42
N GLY A 491 -22.51 -26.97 -12.01
CA GLY A 491 -22.88 -25.61 -11.60
C GLY A 491 -21.70 -24.64 -11.70
N ILE A 492 -21.33 -23.99 -10.59
CA ILE A 492 -20.19 -23.07 -10.51
C ILE A 492 -18.84 -23.71 -10.86
N ASN A 493 -18.72 -25.04 -10.71
CA ASN A 493 -17.51 -25.78 -11.05
C ASN A 493 -17.53 -26.38 -12.46
N ALA A 494 -18.61 -26.17 -13.23
CA ALA A 494 -18.66 -26.62 -14.61
C ALA A 494 -17.63 -25.84 -15.46
N CYS A 495 -16.81 -26.58 -16.21
CA CYS A 495 -15.87 -26.00 -17.17
C CYS A 495 -16.63 -25.54 -18.43
N ILE A 496 -17.21 -24.34 -18.37
CA ILE A 496 -17.95 -23.72 -19.48
C ILE A 496 -17.12 -22.61 -20.15
N ASN A 497 -16.55 -21.72 -19.35
CA ASN A 497 -15.72 -20.59 -19.78
C ASN A 497 -14.38 -20.59 -19.02
N GLY A 498 -13.37 -19.97 -19.61
CA GLY A 498 -12.05 -19.79 -19.00
C GLY A 498 -11.09 -20.98 -19.21
N ASP A 499 -9.89 -20.87 -18.64
CA ASP A 499 -8.86 -21.90 -18.75
C ASP A 499 -8.99 -22.90 -17.61
N CYS A 500 -9.53 -24.08 -17.92
CA CYS A 500 -9.73 -25.14 -16.94
C CYS A 500 -8.46 -25.93 -16.60
N SER A 501 -7.31 -25.62 -17.22
CA SER A 501 -6.02 -26.18 -16.82
C SER A 501 -5.44 -25.50 -15.58
N LEU A 502 -5.94 -24.31 -15.22
CA LEU A 502 -5.57 -23.61 -14.01
C LEU A 502 -6.25 -24.23 -12.77
N PRO A 503 -5.56 -24.30 -11.62
CA PRO A 503 -6.16 -24.76 -10.37
C PRO A 503 -7.19 -23.75 -9.83
N GLY A 504 -8.14 -24.24 -9.04
CA GLY A 504 -9.10 -23.39 -8.36
C GLY A 504 -8.46 -22.66 -7.18
N GLU A 505 -8.89 -21.43 -6.93
CA GLU A 505 -8.32 -20.62 -5.86
C GLU A 505 -8.57 -21.15 -4.46
N THR A 506 -9.71 -21.82 -4.22
CA THR A 506 -10.04 -22.43 -2.92
C THR A 506 -8.98 -23.44 -2.51
N GLU A 507 -8.68 -24.40 -3.38
CA GLU A 507 -7.68 -25.45 -3.14
C GLU A 507 -6.29 -24.85 -2.92
N VAL A 508 -5.89 -23.87 -3.74
CA VAL A 508 -4.55 -23.25 -3.65
C VAL A 508 -4.32 -22.52 -2.33
N VAL A 509 -5.31 -21.76 -1.85
CA VAL A 509 -5.17 -20.98 -0.61
C VAL A 509 -5.28 -21.87 0.62
N GLU A 510 -6.06 -22.95 0.56
CA GLU A 510 -6.16 -23.95 1.64
C GLU A 510 -4.92 -24.86 1.74
N ASP A 511 -4.21 -25.12 0.64
CA ASP A 511 -3.04 -26.02 0.58
C ASP A 511 -1.73 -25.44 1.16
N GLY A 512 -1.82 -24.42 2.03
CA GLY A 512 -0.71 -23.94 2.84
C GLY A 512 -0.42 -22.46 2.64
N CYS A 513 0.85 -22.11 2.42
CA CYS A 513 1.28 -20.71 2.34
C CYS A 513 1.39 -20.24 0.89
N TYR A 514 0.26 -20.22 0.16
CA TYR A 514 0.19 -19.76 -1.24
C TYR A 514 -0.93 -18.75 -1.43
N GLY A 515 -0.63 -17.65 -2.15
CA GLY A 515 -1.64 -16.71 -2.60
C GLY A 515 -2.19 -17.10 -3.98
N SER A 516 -3.45 -16.79 -4.25
CA SER A 516 -4.09 -17.01 -5.54
C SER A 516 -4.30 -15.70 -6.29
N VAL A 517 -4.22 -15.75 -7.63
CA VAL A 517 -4.51 -14.63 -8.52
C VAL A 517 -5.42 -15.13 -9.64
N SER A 518 -6.71 -14.78 -9.55
CA SER A 518 -7.75 -15.17 -10.51
C SER A 518 -8.18 -13.98 -11.36
N VAL A 519 -8.27 -14.17 -12.68
CA VAL A 519 -8.85 -13.17 -13.59
C VAL A 519 -10.36 -13.39 -13.69
N PHE A 520 -11.13 -12.31 -13.62
CA PHE A 520 -12.58 -12.34 -13.85
C PHE A 520 -13.03 -11.29 -14.87
N THR A 521 -14.25 -11.44 -15.37
CA THR A 521 -14.92 -10.48 -16.25
C THR A 521 -16.33 -10.18 -15.75
N VAL A 522 -16.83 -8.96 -16.02
CA VAL A 522 -18.22 -8.55 -15.76
C VAL A 522 -19.13 -8.66 -16.99
N ASP A 523 -18.72 -9.44 -18.01
CA ASP A 523 -19.63 -9.88 -19.08
C ASP A 523 -20.38 -11.15 -18.65
N TYR A 524 -21.61 -10.96 -18.21
CA TYR A 524 -22.47 -12.04 -17.72
C TYR A 524 -23.21 -12.80 -18.85
N SER A 525 -22.95 -12.45 -20.11
CA SER A 525 -23.59 -13.10 -21.24
C SER A 525 -23.17 -14.56 -21.34
N ALA A 526 -24.13 -15.47 -21.51
CA ALA A 526 -23.81 -16.86 -21.78
C ALA A 526 -22.97 -16.96 -23.07
N PRO A 527 -21.94 -17.83 -23.12
CA PRO A 527 -21.10 -17.98 -24.29
C PRO A 527 -21.92 -18.42 -25.50
N LEU A 528 -21.46 -18.05 -26.69
CA LEU A 528 -22.01 -18.57 -27.92
C LEU A 528 -21.64 -20.05 -28.04
N GLY A 529 -22.64 -20.90 -28.23
CA GLY A 529 -22.44 -22.34 -28.29
C GLY A 529 -23.74 -23.08 -28.54
N GLU A 530 -23.63 -24.40 -28.71
CA GLU A 530 -24.78 -25.26 -29.02
C GLU A 530 -25.87 -25.18 -27.94
N ALA A 531 -25.49 -25.21 -26.66
CA ALA A 531 -26.42 -25.11 -25.54
C ALA A 531 -27.23 -23.80 -25.58
N THR A 532 -26.57 -22.65 -25.71
CA THR A 532 -27.22 -21.33 -25.80
C THR A 532 -28.09 -21.22 -27.05
N THR A 533 -27.64 -21.76 -28.18
CA THR A 533 -28.39 -21.79 -29.45
C THR A 533 -29.66 -22.61 -29.33
N ASN A 534 -29.58 -23.81 -28.76
CA ASN A 534 -30.72 -24.69 -28.51
C ASN A 534 -31.74 -24.05 -27.58
N ILE A 535 -31.30 -23.35 -26.53
CA ILE A 535 -32.20 -22.60 -25.64
C ILE A 535 -32.90 -21.48 -26.41
N ARG A 536 -32.17 -20.68 -27.19
CA ARG A 536 -32.74 -19.59 -28.01
C ARG A 536 -33.77 -20.11 -29.01
N GLN A 537 -33.49 -21.21 -29.71
CA GLN A 537 -34.43 -21.84 -30.65
C GLN A 537 -35.73 -22.30 -29.97
N ARG A 538 -35.65 -22.84 -28.75
CA ARG A 538 -36.82 -23.24 -27.97
C ARG A 538 -37.67 -22.02 -27.54
N LEU A 539 -37.07 -20.83 -27.46
CA LEU A 539 -37.75 -19.58 -27.11
C LEU A 539 -38.37 -18.86 -28.31
N THR A 540 -37.99 -19.20 -29.55
CA THR A 540 -38.48 -18.55 -30.80
C THR A 540 -40.01 -18.39 -30.91
N PRO A 541 -40.86 -19.30 -30.41
CA PRO A 541 -42.31 -19.07 -30.43
C PRO A 541 -42.77 -17.86 -29.61
N LEU A 542 -41.98 -17.42 -28.62
CA LEU A 542 -42.31 -16.32 -27.71
C LEU A 542 -41.51 -15.04 -28.02
N VAL A 543 -40.26 -15.18 -28.49
CA VAL A 543 -39.38 -14.05 -28.77
C VAL A 543 -39.04 -14.01 -30.26
N SER A 544 -39.20 -12.84 -30.88
CA SER A 544 -38.70 -12.59 -32.22
C SER A 544 -37.33 -11.97 -32.13
N PHE A 545 -36.36 -12.53 -32.85
CA PHE A 545 -35.06 -11.92 -33.02
C PHE A 545 -35.15 -11.00 -34.22
N GLN A 546 -34.81 -9.72 -34.03
CA GLN A 546 -34.46 -8.88 -35.16
C GLN A 546 -33.09 -9.39 -35.61
N ASP A 547 -33.06 -10.17 -36.69
CA ASP A 547 -31.80 -10.43 -37.38
C ASP A 547 -31.23 -9.06 -37.75
N GLY A 548 -30.18 -8.64 -37.02
CA GLY A 548 -29.31 -7.57 -37.47
C GLY A 548 -28.69 -8.06 -38.76
N GLY A 549 -29.23 -7.59 -39.89
CA GLY A 549 -28.81 -8.04 -41.21
C GLY A 549 -27.30 -7.90 -41.40
N ASN A 550 -26.75 -8.93 -42.06
CA ASN A 550 -25.38 -9.08 -42.58
C ASN A 550 -24.28 -9.32 -41.54
N GLU A 551 -23.88 -10.59 -41.36
CA GLU A 551 -22.63 -11.09 -41.94
C GLU A 551 -22.55 -12.61 -41.83
N THR A 552 -21.91 -13.21 -42.82
CA THR A 552 -21.73 -14.64 -43.07
C THR A 552 -20.81 -15.28 -42.04
N ASP A 553 -21.33 -16.16 -41.18
CA ASP A 553 -20.54 -17.22 -40.53
C ASP A 553 -20.86 -18.56 -41.22
N THR A 554 -20.20 -18.78 -42.35
CA THR A 554 -19.87 -20.12 -42.82
C THR A 554 -18.55 -20.51 -42.17
N ASP A 555 -18.60 -21.35 -41.13
CA ASP A 555 -17.76 -22.55 -41.03
C ASP A 555 -18.12 -23.35 -39.76
N ALA A 556 -19.13 -24.20 -39.89
CA ALA A 556 -19.19 -25.45 -39.14
C ALA A 556 -18.99 -26.57 -40.14
N SER A 557 -17.81 -27.19 -40.07
CA SER A 557 -17.36 -28.30 -40.89
C SER A 557 -18.40 -29.42 -40.99
N ALA A 558 -19.06 -29.50 -42.13
CA ALA A 558 -19.84 -30.66 -42.54
C ALA A 558 -18.88 -31.73 -43.08
N THR A 559 -18.64 -32.81 -42.31
CA THR A 559 -18.28 -34.09 -42.90
C THR A 559 -19.56 -34.79 -43.37
N SER A 560 -19.63 -34.93 -44.68
CA SER A 560 -20.66 -35.51 -45.52
C SER A 560 -21.10 -36.93 -45.15
N SER A 561 -22.41 -37.15 -45.17
CA SER A 561 -22.97 -38.29 -45.92
C SER A 561 -24.34 -37.89 -46.50
N SER A 562 -24.38 -37.79 -47.83
CA SER A 562 -25.58 -37.50 -48.62
C SER A 562 -25.98 -38.72 -49.43
N SER A 563 -27.27 -39.05 -49.45
CA SER A 563 -28.06 -39.48 -50.62
C SER A 563 -29.39 -40.04 -50.10
N ALA A 564 -30.57 -39.82 -50.66
CA ALA A 564 -31.00 -39.10 -51.86
C ALA A 564 -32.53 -38.93 -51.78
N ALA A 565 -33.08 -37.90 -52.42
CA ALA A 565 -34.25 -38.02 -53.31
C ALA A 565 -34.61 -36.64 -53.90
N ALA A 566 -34.46 -36.53 -55.22
CA ALA A 566 -35.12 -35.55 -56.07
C ALA A 566 -36.65 -35.65 -55.87
N GLY A 567 -37.44 -34.58 -55.83
CA GLY A 567 -37.51 -33.48 -56.79
C GLY A 567 -38.75 -33.69 -57.65
N SER A 568 -39.71 -32.75 -57.63
CA SER A 568 -40.48 -32.34 -58.80
C SER A 568 -41.60 -31.33 -58.48
N THR A 569 -41.60 -30.27 -59.30
CA THR A 569 -42.76 -29.62 -59.94
C THR A 569 -43.81 -28.84 -59.13
N SER A 570 -43.78 -27.52 -59.35
CA SER A 570 -44.69 -26.80 -60.27
C SER A 570 -45.56 -25.67 -59.69
N THR A 571 -45.57 -24.57 -60.46
CA THR A 571 -46.63 -23.58 -60.70
C THR A 571 -47.07 -22.68 -59.53
N ALA A 572 -46.83 -21.36 -59.55
CA ALA A 572 -47.27 -20.28 -60.46
C ALA A 572 -48.51 -19.53 -59.93
N GLY A 573 -48.41 -18.19 -59.93
CA GLY A 573 -49.50 -17.22 -59.70
C GLY A 573 -49.71 -16.90 -58.22
N GLY A 574 -49.80 -15.65 -57.76
CA GLY A 574 -50.06 -14.39 -58.44
C GLY A 574 -50.84 -13.51 -57.45
N TYR A 575 -50.40 -12.26 -57.29
CA TYR A 575 -51.11 -11.04 -56.88
C TYR A 575 -52.38 -11.13 -55.99
N GLY A 576 -52.43 -10.29 -54.95
CA GLY A 576 -53.73 -9.85 -54.43
C GLY A 576 -53.71 -9.11 -53.10
N TRP A 577 -53.70 -7.78 -53.18
CA TRP A 577 -53.87 -6.84 -52.07
C TRP A 577 -55.22 -6.95 -51.35
N GLY A 578 -55.19 -6.66 -50.04
CA GLY A 578 -56.12 -5.70 -49.43
C GLY A 578 -57.33 -6.24 -48.66
N GLY A 579 -57.59 -5.60 -47.51
CA GLY A 579 -58.98 -5.38 -47.06
C GLY A 579 -59.31 -5.77 -45.63
N LYS A 580 -59.29 -4.77 -44.76
CA LYS A 580 -60.01 -4.59 -43.49
C LYS A 580 -61.25 -5.48 -43.28
N GLY A 581 -61.45 -5.90 -42.03
CA GLY A 581 -62.76 -6.35 -41.55
C GLY A 581 -62.79 -6.64 -40.05
N SER A 582 -63.27 -5.68 -39.27
CA SER A 582 -63.68 -5.84 -37.88
C SER A 582 -64.89 -6.78 -37.76
N LYS A 583 -65.05 -7.46 -36.61
CA LYS A 583 -66.33 -7.57 -35.88
C LYS A 583 -66.21 -8.27 -34.53
N HIS A 584 -66.95 -7.68 -33.59
CA HIS A 584 -67.27 -8.08 -32.23
C HIS A 584 -67.90 -9.47 -32.06
N PHE A 585 -67.70 -10.06 -30.87
CA PHE A 585 -68.66 -10.63 -29.91
C PHE A 585 -67.85 -10.93 -28.63
N GLY A 586 -68.27 -10.80 -27.38
CA GLY A 586 -69.57 -10.64 -26.72
C GLY A 586 -69.37 -11.17 -25.27
N ASN A 587 -69.91 -10.45 -24.28
CA ASN A 587 -69.62 -10.55 -22.85
C ASN A 587 -70.04 -11.85 -22.13
N GLY A 588 -69.38 -12.16 -21.01
CA GLY A 588 -69.78 -13.14 -20.00
C GLY A 588 -69.19 -12.85 -18.62
N TRP A 589 -70.02 -12.32 -17.73
CA TRP A 589 -69.81 -11.74 -16.40
C TRP A 589 -69.13 -12.60 -15.31
N GLY A 590 -68.37 -11.93 -14.41
CA GLY A 590 -68.05 -12.39 -13.05
C GLY A 590 -67.27 -11.32 -12.25
N LYS A 591 -67.78 -10.91 -11.08
CA LYS A 591 -67.46 -9.67 -10.33
C LYS A 591 -66.21 -9.73 -9.42
N GLY A 592 -65.32 -8.73 -9.56
CA GLY A 592 -64.53 -7.94 -8.56
C GLY A 592 -63.66 -8.61 -7.46
N PRO A 593 -62.78 -7.85 -6.74
CA PRO A 593 -62.33 -6.45 -6.89
C PRO A 593 -60.82 -6.33 -7.24
N GLN A 594 -60.43 -5.55 -8.25
CA GLN A 594 -59.84 -4.20 -8.15
C GLN A 594 -58.66 -4.00 -7.18
N HIS A 595 -57.43 -4.00 -7.73
CA HIS A 595 -56.39 -3.01 -7.44
C HIS A 595 -55.65 -2.68 -8.76
N GLY A 596 -55.39 -1.39 -8.99
CA GLY A 596 -55.11 -0.78 -10.29
C GLY A 596 -53.69 -0.95 -10.85
N PRO A 597 -53.48 -0.52 -12.11
CA PRO A 597 -52.21 -0.64 -12.83
C PRO A 597 -51.17 0.42 -12.40
N PRO A 598 -49.87 0.19 -12.67
CA PRO A 598 -48.76 1.01 -12.19
C PRO A 598 -48.75 2.39 -12.87
N SER A 599 -48.70 3.46 -12.09
CA SER A 599 -48.51 4.82 -12.59
C SER A 599 -47.03 5.09 -12.87
N ARG A 600 -46.75 5.44 -14.13
CA ARG A 600 -45.55 6.16 -14.55
C ARG A 600 -45.63 7.60 -14.03
N HIS A 601 -44.59 8.10 -13.37
CA HIS A 601 -44.31 9.53 -13.23
C HIS A 601 -42.79 9.72 -13.28
N HIS A 602 -42.26 10.26 -14.37
CA HIS A 602 -42.06 11.69 -14.67
C HIS A 602 -40.92 12.33 -13.86
N TRP A 603 -39.76 12.33 -14.50
CA TRP A 603 -38.66 13.28 -14.28
C TRP A 603 -39.16 14.73 -14.44
N ASN A 604 -38.79 15.59 -13.49
CA ASN A 604 -38.83 17.05 -13.68
C ASN A 604 -37.60 17.68 -12.99
N PRO A 605 -36.67 18.29 -13.74
CA PRO A 605 -35.57 19.03 -13.18
C PRO A 605 -35.92 20.52 -13.10
N ARG A 606 -35.71 21.14 -11.93
CA ARG A 606 -35.42 22.57 -11.72
C ARG A 606 -35.45 22.86 -10.23
N TYR A 607 -34.36 23.39 -9.69
CA TYR A 607 -34.39 24.68 -9.02
C TYR A 607 -33.01 25.35 -9.11
N VAL A 608 -33.06 26.55 -9.68
CA VAL A 608 -32.07 27.62 -9.59
C VAL A 608 -32.49 28.47 -8.40
N ASN A 609 -31.58 28.70 -7.46
CA ASN A 609 -31.25 29.99 -6.84
C ASN A 609 -30.14 29.81 -5.82
#